data_AF-A0A7X7L8M3-F1
#
_entry.id   AF-A0A7X7L8M3-F1
#
_cell.length_a   1.000
_cell.length_b   1.000
_cell.length_c   1.000
_cell.angle_alpha   90.00
_cell.angle_beta   90.00
_cell.angle_gamma   90.00
#
_symmetry.space_group_name_H-M   'P 1'
#
loop_
_entity.id
_entity.type
_entity.pdbx_description
1 polymer ?
#
loop_
_entity_poly.entity_id
_entity_poly.type
_entity_poly.pdbx_seq_one_letter_code
_entity_poly.pdbx_strand_id
1 'polypeptide(L)'
;MSLDKAKVKKNLFEQTGPAVPAATAPAPVPAPAQAAGDPLRTPKFLTFEVKLSILLTAGQLEYIERLVHEIMRNRSVKKERITKNTVLRCLVDLLQALPLDTKDIADEDELRRRLLAAVRG
;
A
#
# COMPACT_ATOMS: atom_id res chain seq x y z
N MET A 1 17.27 49.19 -42.75
CA MET A 1 16.45 50.12 -41.95
C MET A 1 14.98 49.81 -42.23
N SER A 2 14.17 49.76 -41.15
CA SER A 2 12.69 49.75 -41.07
C SER A 2 11.92 48.68 -41.85
N LEU A 3 11.41 47.63 -41.18
CA LEU A 3 10.11 47.55 -40.47
C LEU A 3 8.92 47.81 -41.41
N ASP A 4 8.02 46.82 -41.57
CA ASP A 4 6.64 47.00 -41.12
C ASP A 4 5.83 45.70 -41.04
N LYS A 5 5.17 45.54 -39.88
CA LYS A 5 4.17 44.53 -39.60
C LYS A 5 2.83 45.07 -40.11
N ALA A 6 2.01 44.24 -40.76
CA ALA A 6 0.56 44.13 -40.51
C ALA A 6 -0.23 43.52 -41.69
N LYS A 7 -0.89 42.41 -41.40
CA LYS A 7 -2.36 42.31 -41.53
C LYS A 7 -2.95 42.43 -42.94
N VAL A 8 -3.07 41.29 -43.62
CA VAL A 8 -4.19 41.06 -44.54
C VAL A 8 -4.82 39.72 -44.22
N LYS A 9 -5.99 39.80 -43.58
CA LYS A 9 -6.97 38.71 -43.46
C LYS A 9 -7.61 38.52 -44.83
N LYS A 10 -7.74 37.26 -45.28
CA LYS A 10 -9.03 36.60 -45.59
C LYS A 10 -8.82 35.41 -46.54
N ASN A 11 -9.21 34.25 -46.02
CA ASN A 11 -9.94 33.16 -46.68
C ASN A 11 -9.66 32.89 -48.15
N LEU A 12 -9.08 31.72 -48.45
CA LEU A 12 -9.65 30.85 -49.47
C LEU A 12 -9.17 29.40 -49.32
N PHE A 13 -10.11 28.47 -49.56
CA PHE A 13 -9.95 27.02 -49.71
C PHE A 13 -10.00 26.15 -48.45
N GLU A 14 -11.26 25.87 -48.09
CA GLU A 14 -11.76 24.53 -47.76
C GLU A 14 -10.97 23.41 -48.46
N GLN A 15 -10.46 22.46 -47.68
CA GLN A 15 -10.59 21.03 -48.03
C GLN A 15 -10.86 20.23 -46.75
N THR A 16 -12.06 19.69 -46.75
CA THR A 16 -12.65 18.65 -45.90
C THR A 16 -11.66 17.55 -45.50
N GLY A 17 -11.30 17.48 -44.22
CA GLY A 17 -10.83 16.24 -43.60
C GLY A 17 -12.03 15.37 -43.19
N PRO A 18 -11.93 14.03 -43.26
CA PRO A 18 -13.04 13.17 -42.84
C PRO A 18 -13.31 13.36 -41.34
N ALA A 19 -14.58 13.58 -41.01
CA ALA A 19 -15.05 13.59 -39.63
C ALA A 19 -14.75 12.22 -39.00
N VAL A 20 -13.80 12.18 -38.07
CA VAL A 20 -13.56 10.99 -37.25
C VAL A 20 -14.81 10.80 -36.39
N PRO A 21 -15.54 9.67 -36.48
CA PRO A 21 -16.69 9.44 -35.63
C PRO A 21 -16.22 9.37 -34.17
N ALA A 22 -16.91 10.12 -33.31
CA ALA A 22 -16.69 10.11 -31.87
C ALA A 22 -16.77 8.67 -31.35
N ALA A 23 -15.64 8.15 -30.84
CA ALA A 23 -15.59 6.87 -30.16
C ALA A 23 -16.55 6.92 -28.95
N THR A 24 -17.63 6.16 -29.04
CA THR A 24 -18.57 5.96 -27.94
C THR A 24 -17.80 5.31 -26.79
N ALA A 25 -17.80 5.96 -25.62
CA ALA A 25 -17.21 5.38 -24.42
C ALA A 25 -17.83 3.99 -24.16
N PRO A 26 -17.04 2.93 -23.90
CA PRO A 26 -17.60 1.63 -23.56
C PRO A 26 -18.38 1.76 -22.25
N ALA A 27 -19.59 1.20 -22.23
CA ALA A 27 -20.43 1.13 -21.04
C ALA A 27 -19.65 0.50 -19.87
N PRO A 28 -19.87 0.95 -18.62
CA PRO A 28 -19.21 0.35 -17.47
C PRO A 28 -19.62 -1.11 -17.36
N VAL A 29 -18.66 -2.01 -17.46
CA VAL A 29 -18.85 -3.43 -17.18
C VAL A 29 -19.37 -3.54 -15.74
N PRO A 30 -20.51 -4.21 -15.48
CA PRO A 30 -20.97 -4.39 -14.11
C PRO A 30 -19.91 -5.15 -13.33
N ALA A 31 -19.48 -4.58 -12.21
CA ALA A 31 -18.56 -5.24 -11.28
C ALA A 31 -19.12 -6.64 -10.94
N PRO A 32 -18.30 -7.69 -10.91
CA PRO A 32 -18.79 -9.02 -10.56
C PRO A 32 -19.42 -8.94 -9.17
N ALA A 33 -20.71 -9.28 -9.11
CA ALA A 33 -21.46 -9.43 -7.87
C ALA A 33 -20.62 -10.30 -6.93
N GLN A 34 -20.15 -9.71 -5.85
CA GLN A 34 -19.40 -10.43 -4.82
C GLN A 34 -20.37 -11.42 -4.19
N ALA A 35 -20.31 -12.67 -4.67
CA ALA A 35 -20.96 -13.78 -4.02
C ALA A 35 -20.49 -13.77 -2.56
N ALA A 36 -21.44 -13.66 -1.64
CA ALA A 36 -21.21 -13.75 -0.21
C ALA A 36 -20.59 -15.11 0.09
N GLY A 37 -19.25 -15.15 0.06
CA GLY A 37 -18.46 -16.32 0.39
C GLY A 37 -18.49 -16.55 1.89
N ASP A 38 -18.67 -17.80 2.27
CA ASP A 38 -18.56 -18.33 3.63
C ASP A 38 -17.38 -17.67 4.40
N PRO A 39 -17.60 -17.00 5.55
CA PRO A 39 -16.58 -16.20 6.23
C PRO A 39 -15.36 -17.03 6.69
N LEU A 40 -15.48 -18.35 6.75
CA LEU A 40 -14.38 -19.28 7.06
C LEU A 40 -13.43 -19.51 5.87
N ARG A 41 -13.82 -19.14 4.65
CA ARG A 41 -13.02 -19.29 3.42
C ARG A 41 -12.37 -18.01 2.93
N THR A 42 -12.67 -16.87 3.55
CA THR A 42 -12.08 -15.58 3.17
C THR A 42 -10.64 -15.51 3.67
N PRO A 43 -9.65 -15.36 2.77
CA PRO A 43 -8.27 -15.12 3.18
C PRO A 43 -8.20 -13.94 4.14
N LYS A 44 -7.48 -14.06 5.26
CA LYS A 44 -7.41 -13.03 6.31
C LYS A 44 -7.13 -11.62 5.77
N PHE A 45 -6.39 -11.48 4.67
CA PHE A 45 -6.08 -10.18 4.06
C PHE A 45 -7.27 -9.44 3.43
N LEU A 46 -8.40 -10.12 3.19
CA LEU A 46 -9.63 -9.51 2.66
C LEU A 46 -10.58 -9.03 3.77
N THR A 47 -10.29 -9.31 5.05
CA THR A 47 -11.15 -8.93 6.18
C THR A 47 -10.70 -7.66 6.89
N PHE A 48 -9.78 -6.88 6.30
CA PHE A 48 -9.21 -5.69 6.95
C PHE A 48 -9.88 -4.40 6.44
N GLU A 49 -10.82 -3.90 7.23
CA GLU A 49 -11.50 -2.62 6.98
C GLU A 49 -10.64 -1.41 7.41
N VAL A 50 -9.74 -1.60 8.39
CA VAL A 50 -8.92 -0.53 8.96
C VAL A 50 -7.52 -0.51 8.35
N LYS A 51 -7.16 0.61 7.72
CA LYS A 51 -5.81 0.86 7.20
C LYS A 51 -4.99 1.68 8.19
N LEU A 52 -3.83 1.17 8.56
CA LEU A 52 -2.84 1.87 9.37
C LEU A 52 -1.64 2.26 8.50
N SER A 53 -1.27 3.55 8.53
CA SER A 53 -0.05 4.07 7.92
C SER A 53 0.92 4.46 9.02
N ILE A 54 2.12 3.88 9.02
CA ILE A 54 3.19 4.18 9.98
C ILE A 54 4.44 4.64 9.25
N LEU A 55 5.18 5.56 9.87
CA LEU A 55 6.49 5.99 9.39
C LEU A 55 7.57 5.12 10.04
N LEU A 56 8.44 4.56 9.22
CA LEU A 56 9.59 3.78 9.63
C LEU A 56 10.84 4.39 9.00
N THR A 57 11.97 4.27 9.69
CA THR A 57 13.26 4.65 9.09
C THR A 57 13.61 3.70 7.94
N ALA A 58 14.44 4.16 6.99
CA ALA A 58 14.87 3.33 5.88
C ALA A 58 15.51 2.00 6.36
N GLY A 59 16.36 2.06 7.40
CA GLY A 59 16.98 0.87 7.98
C GLY A 59 15.99 -0.10 8.61
N GLN A 60 14.94 0.40 9.28
CA GLN A 60 13.86 -0.45 9.82
C GLN A 60 13.09 -1.14 8.69
N LEU A 61 12.78 -0.41 7.61
CA LEU A 61 12.06 -0.97 6.47
C LEU A 61 12.88 -2.04 5.74
N GLU A 62 14.18 -1.79 5.51
CA GLU A 62 15.11 -2.74 4.93
C GLU A 62 15.25 -4.00 5.79
N TYR A 63 15.32 -3.85 7.10
CA TYR A 63 15.38 -4.99 8.02
C TYR A 63 14.15 -5.89 7.88
N ILE A 64 12.95 -5.30 7.92
CA ILE A 64 11.69 -6.06 7.78
C ILE A 64 11.65 -6.75 6.41
N GLU A 65 12.09 -6.07 5.34
CA GLU A 65 12.13 -6.66 4.00
C GLU A 65 13.08 -7.85 3.89
N ARG A 66 14.30 -7.73 4.42
CA ARG A 66 15.25 -8.85 4.47
C ARG A 66 14.69 -10.02 5.25
N LEU A 67 14.08 -9.77 6.42
CA LEU A 67 13.44 -10.81 7.24
C LEU A 67 12.33 -11.54 6.47
N VAL A 68 11.46 -10.81 5.77
CA VAL A 68 10.42 -11.42 4.93
C VAL A 68 11.04 -12.29 3.83
N HIS A 69 12.06 -11.80 3.13
CA HIS A 69 12.74 -12.56 2.08
C HIS A 69 13.41 -13.83 2.62
N GLU A 70 14.03 -13.75 3.79
CA GLU A 70 14.66 -14.89 4.45
C GLU A 70 13.63 -15.95 4.86
N ILE A 71 12.54 -15.56 5.51
CA ILE A 71 11.44 -16.47 5.87
C ILE A 71 10.86 -17.13 4.61
N MET A 72 10.65 -16.36 3.54
CA MET A 72 10.12 -16.89 2.27
C MET A 72 11.07 -17.79 1.52
N ARG A 73 12.38 -17.63 1.71
CA ARG A 73 13.43 -18.50 1.16
C ARG A 73 13.54 -19.81 1.95
N ASN A 74 13.45 -19.73 3.27
CA ASN A 74 13.71 -20.87 4.16
C ASN A 74 12.48 -21.75 4.39
N ARG A 75 11.27 -21.32 3.99
CA ARG A 75 10.06 -22.13 4.20
C ARG A 75 10.04 -23.38 3.32
N SER A 76 9.84 -24.53 3.96
CA SER A 76 9.48 -25.78 3.29
C SER A 76 7.97 -25.87 3.03
N VAL A 77 7.16 -25.33 3.95
CA VAL A 77 5.68 -25.36 3.88
C VAL A 77 5.13 -24.00 3.45
N LYS A 78 4.23 -24.00 2.45
CA LYS A 78 3.71 -22.79 1.79
C LYS A 78 2.21 -22.60 2.01
N LYS A 79 1.76 -22.50 3.27
CA LYS A 79 0.34 -22.27 3.62
C LYS A 79 -0.14 -20.85 3.30
N GLU A 80 0.66 -19.84 3.68
CA GLU A 80 0.35 -18.43 3.47
C GLU A 80 1.62 -17.67 3.06
N ARG A 81 1.47 -16.58 2.32
CA ARG A 81 2.57 -15.65 2.04
C ARG A 81 2.78 -14.76 3.27
N ILE A 82 3.99 -14.77 3.83
CA ILE A 82 4.36 -13.79 4.86
C ILE A 82 4.72 -12.49 4.16
N THR A 83 4.11 -11.40 4.61
CA THR A 83 4.34 -10.04 4.10
C THR A 83 4.86 -9.14 5.24
N LYS A 84 5.28 -7.91 4.91
CA LYS A 84 5.64 -6.89 5.91
C LYS A 84 4.49 -6.69 6.92
N ASN A 85 3.25 -6.65 6.43
CA ASN A 85 2.05 -6.54 7.27
C ASN A 85 1.89 -7.76 8.19
N THR A 86 2.09 -8.98 7.67
CA THR A 86 2.05 -10.20 8.50
C THR A 86 3.04 -10.14 9.65
N VAL A 87 4.28 -9.71 9.38
CA VAL A 87 5.32 -9.55 10.41
C VAL A 87 4.89 -8.53 11.46
N LEU A 88 4.43 -7.33 11.04
CA LEU A 88 3.98 -6.29 11.96
C LEU A 88 2.82 -6.75 12.84
N ARG A 89 1.87 -7.52 12.29
CA ARG A 89 0.76 -8.09 13.07
C ARG A 89 1.25 -9.09 14.11
N CYS A 90 2.14 -10.01 13.74
CA CYS A 90 2.74 -10.92 14.71
C CYS A 90 3.49 -10.17 15.82
N LEU A 91 4.20 -9.08 15.49
CA LEU A 91 4.88 -8.25 16.49
C LEU A 91 3.89 -7.55 17.44
N VAL A 92 2.75 -7.07 16.92
CA VAL A 92 1.69 -6.49 17.75
C VAL A 92 1.04 -7.53 18.65
N ASP A 93 0.78 -8.74 18.14
CA ASP A 93 0.24 -9.85 18.94
C ASP A 93 1.21 -10.24 20.06
N LEU A 94 2.52 -10.29 19.77
CA LEU A 94 3.56 -10.53 20.78
C LEU A 94 3.61 -9.41 21.82
N LEU A 95 3.55 -8.14 21.38
CA LEU A 95 3.56 -6.99 22.27
C LEU A 95 2.37 -7.01 23.25
N GLN A 96 1.19 -7.43 22.80
CA GLN A 96 0.01 -7.57 23.66
C GLN A 96 0.16 -8.67 24.71
N ALA A 97 0.92 -9.72 24.40
CA ALA A 97 1.15 -10.84 25.32
C ALA A 97 2.23 -10.56 26.37
N LEU A 98 3.03 -9.51 26.20
CA LEU A 98 4.12 -9.18 27.12
C LEU A 98 3.59 -8.50 28.40
N PRO A 99 4.12 -8.86 29.59
CA PRO A 99 3.83 -8.15 30.84
C PRO A 99 4.62 -6.83 30.88
N LEU A 100 4.22 -5.87 30.04
CA LEU A 100 4.85 -4.57 29.92
C LEU A 100 4.17 -3.54 30.83
N ASP A 101 4.93 -2.92 31.73
CA ASP A 101 4.46 -1.75 32.47
C ASP A 101 4.48 -0.50 31.57
N THR A 102 3.29 -0.05 31.18
CA THR A 102 3.06 1.10 30.31
C THR A 102 2.99 2.43 31.06
N LYS A 103 3.13 2.43 32.39
CA LYS A 103 3.01 3.64 33.20
C LYS A 103 4.23 4.56 33.03
N ASP A 104 3.96 5.85 32.80
CA ASP A 104 4.97 6.92 32.79
C ASP A 104 6.18 6.64 31.88
N ILE A 105 5.93 6.13 30.67
CA ILE A 105 6.98 5.96 29.64
C ILE A 105 7.31 7.34 29.05
N ALA A 106 8.53 7.81 29.28
CA ALA A 106 8.96 9.15 28.91
C ALA A 106 9.28 9.29 27.41
N ASP A 107 9.92 8.28 26.81
CA ASP A 107 10.43 8.34 25.44
C ASP A 107 10.57 6.94 24.80
N GLU A 108 11.06 6.90 23.56
CA GLU A 108 11.29 5.68 22.79
C GLU A 108 12.36 4.77 23.42
N ASP A 109 13.41 5.36 24.00
CA ASP A 109 14.52 4.60 24.60
C ASP A 109 14.06 3.86 25.87
N GLU A 110 13.26 4.52 26.70
CA GLU A 110 12.65 3.93 27.89
C GLU A 110 11.67 2.81 27.51
N LEU A 111 10.82 3.03 26.50
CA LEU A 111 9.93 1.99 25.96
C LEU A 111 10.76 0.78 25.51
N ARG A 112 11.81 1.01 24.71
CA ARG A 112 12.69 -0.04 24.19
C ARG A 112 13.37 -0.81 25.32
N ARG A 113 13.87 -0.11 26.34
CA ARG A 113 14.51 -0.73 27.51
C ARG A 113 13.54 -1.64 28.26
N ARG A 114 12.31 -1.20 28.51
CA ARG A 114 11.27 -2.00 29.19
C ARG A 114 10.84 -3.19 28.34
N LEU A 115 10.68 -3.01 27.03
CA LEU A 115 10.38 -4.11 26.10
C LEU A 115 11.47 -5.18 26.14
N LEU A 116 12.74 -4.79 26.07
CA LEU A 116 13.87 -5.72 26.14
C LEU A 116 13.91 -6.45 27.49
N ALA A 117 13.59 -5.78 28.58
CA ALA A 117 13.49 -6.41 29.90
C ALA A 117 12.34 -7.43 29.96
N ALA A 118 11.16 -7.08 29.42
CA ALA A 118 10.00 -7.96 29.40
C ALA A 118 10.20 -9.22 28.54
N VAL A 119 10.94 -9.11 27.42
CA VAL A 119 11.25 -10.25 26.54
C VAL A 119 12.30 -11.19 27.16
N ARG A 120 13.19 -10.66 28.01
CA ARG A 120 14.24 -11.44 28.69
C ARG A 120 13.80 -12.00 30.05
N GLY A 121 12.58 -11.67 30.48
CA GLY A 121 11.99 -12.04 31.77
C GLY A 121 11.92 -13.54 31.99
#